data_AF-F3FHK8-F1
#
_entry.id   AF-F3FHK8-F1
#
_cell.length_a   1.000
_cell.length_b   1.000
_cell.length_c   1.000
_cell.angle_alpha   90.00
_cell.angle_beta   90.00
_cell.angle_gamma   90.00
#
_symmetry.space_group_name_H-M   'P 1'
#
loop_
_entity.id
_entity.type
_entity.pdbx_description
1 polymer ?
#
loop_
_entity_poly.entity_id
_entity_poly.type
_entity_poly.pdbx_seq_one_letter_code
_entity_poly.pdbx_strand_id
1 'polypeptide(L)'
;TNPKVLILDEPTRGIDVGAKVEIYRLISLLASEGMAVIMISSELPEVLGMSDRVMVMHEGEMMGILDRSEATQEKVMHLASGHKVH
;
A
#
# COMPACT_ATOMS: atom_id res chain seq x y z
N THR A 1 -3.44 16.84 -17.68
CA THR A 1 -4.69 16.18 -17.24
C THR A 1 -4.72 16.23 -15.72
N ASN A 2 -5.89 16.33 -15.09
CA ASN A 2 -6.02 16.24 -13.63
C ASN A 2 -6.80 14.95 -13.30
N PRO A 3 -6.12 13.79 -13.16
CA PRO A 3 -6.81 12.54 -12.87
C PRO A 3 -7.54 12.64 -11.52
N LYS A 4 -8.51 11.76 -11.29
CA LYS A 4 -9.14 11.60 -9.98
C LYS A 4 -8.56 10.43 -9.18
N VAL A 5 -7.87 9.53 -9.88
CA VAL A 5 -7.31 8.29 -9.33
C VAL A 5 -5.91 8.09 -9.93
N LEU A 6 -4.94 7.77 -9.09
CA LEU A 6 -3.59 7.37 -9.46
C LEU A 6 -3.36 5.91 -9.01
N ILE A 7 -2.92 5.05 -9.93
CA ILE A 7 -2.57 3.66 -9.63
C ILE A 7 -1.06 3.51 -9.82
N LEU A 8 -0.38 2.96 -8.82
CA LEU A 8 1.05 2.76 -8.80
C LEU A 8 1.36 1.29 -8.54
N ASP A 9 2.08 0.66 -9.45
CA ASP A 9 2.46 -0.74 -9.36
C ASP A 9 3.96 -0.85 -9.06
N GLU A 10 4.30 -1.29 -7.86
CA GLU A 10 5.66 -1.40 -7.33
C GLU A 10 6.48 -0.09 -7.52
N PRO A 11 6.00 1.07 -7.02
CA PRO A 11 6.48 2.41 -7.40
C PRO A 11 7.95 2.71 -7.08
N THR A 12 8.57 1.88 -6.26
CA THR A 12 9.88 2.07 -5.65
C THR A 12 10.81 0.88 -5.88
N ARG A 13 10.38 -0.14 -6.62
CA ARG A 13 11.17 -1.34 -6.85
C ARG A 13 12.44 -1.00 -7.63
N GLY A 14 13.59 -1.36 -7.07
CA GLY A 14 14.90 -1.08 -7.67
C GLY A 14 15.40 0.36 -7.49
N ILE A 15 14.71 1.17 -6.67
CA ILE A 15 15.13 2.53 -6.29
C ILE A 15 15.90 2.48 -4.97
N ASP A 16 16.95 3.29 -4.85
CA ASP A 16 17.70 3.42 -3.60
C ASP A 16 16.86 4.04 -2.48
N VAL A 17 17.25 3.79 -1.22
CA VAL A 17 16.49 4.21 -0.04
C VAL A 17 16.30 5.74 0.02
N GLY A 18 17.25 6.53 -0.48
CA GLY A 18 17.16 7.99 -0.50
C GLY A 18 16.07 8.48 -1.46
N ALA A 19 16.12 8.03 -2.71
CA ALA A 19 15.14 8.40 -3.72
C ALA A 19 13.72 7.87 -3.43
N LYS A 20 13.59 6.71 -2.74
CA LYS A 20 12.28 6.19 -2.28
C LYS A 20 11.51 7.21 -1.43
N VAL A 21 12.21 7.93 -0.54
CA VAL A 21 11.59 8.92 0.35
C VAL A 21 10.96 10.07 -0.44
N GLU A 22 11.57 10.48 -1.55
CA GLU A 22 11.01 11.52 -2.41
C GLU A 22 9.75 11.07 -3.13
N ILE A 23 9.74 9.82 -3.62
CA ILE A 23 8.55 9.20 -4.23
C ILE A 23 7.40 9.15 -3.22
N TYR A 24 7.66 8.70 -1.99
CA TYR A 24 6.63 8.70 -0.94
C TYR A 24 6.08 10.09 -0.64
N ARG A 25 6.94 11.11 -0.54
CA ARG A 25 6.49 12.49 -0.31
C ARG A 25 5.57 12.98 -1.43
N LEU A 26 5.90 12.68 -2.68
CA LEU A 26 5.07 13.05 -3.82
C LEU A 26 3.71 12.34 -3.77
N ILE A 27 3.69 11.04 -3.47
CA ILE A 27 2.45 10.27 -3.36
C ILE A 27 1.56 10.85 -2.25
N SER A 28 2.12 11.11 -1.07
CA SER A 28 1.40 11.71 0.05
C SER A 28 0.87 13.10 -0.27
N LEU A 29 1.63 13.93 -0.98
CA LEU A 29 1.19 15.25 -1.43
C LEU A 29 -0.04 15.13 -2.32
N LEU A 30 0.02 14.28 -3.36
CA LEU A 30 -1.10 14.07 -4.28
C LEU A 30 -2.34 13.57 -3.54
N ALA A 31 -2.18 12.62 -2.62
CA ALA A 31 -3.27 12.13 -1.78
C ALA A 31 -3.88 13.25 -0.92
N SER A 32 -3.05 14.10 -0.31
CA SER A 32 -3.50 15.24 0.50
C SER A 32 -4.25 16.32 -0.28
N GLU A 33 -4.00 16.41 -1.61
CA GLU A 33 -4.73 17.30 -2.52
C GLU A 33 -6.08 16.71 -2.96
N GLY A 34 -6.46 15.54 -2.43
CA GLY A 34 -7.74 14.87 -2.69
C GLY A 34 -7.71 13.89 -3.86
N MET A 35 -6.53 13.55 -4.39
CA MET A 35 -6.37 12.47 -5.36
C MET A 35 -6.57 11.12 -4.66
N ALA A 36 -7.38 10.23 -5.22
CA ALA A 36 -7.38 8.83 -4.75
C ALA A 36 -6.12 8.12 -5.23
N VAL A 37 -5.39 7.46 -4.33
CA VAL A 37 -4.19 6.68 -4.68
C VAL A 37 -4.41 5.21 -4.38
N ILE A 38 -4.13 4.35 -5.35
CA ILE A 38 -4.01 2.90 -5.17
C ILE A 38 -2.56 2.53 -5.40
N MET A 39 -1.91 2.02 -4.36
CA MET A 39 -0.53 1.54 -4.43
C MET A 39 -0.53 0.01 -4.28
N ILE A 40 0.09 -0.66 -5.25
CA ILE A 40 0.36 -2.08 -5.23
C ILE A 40 1.84 -2.22 -4.89
N SER A 41 2.14 -2.89 -3.78
CA SER A 41 3.51 -3.08 -3.31
C SER A 41 3.59 -4.38 -2.54
N SER A 42 4.69 -5.11 -2.74
CA SER A 42 5.06 -6.29 -1.94
C SER A 42 5.95 -5.93 -0.76
N GLU A 43 6.36 -4.66 -0.62
CA GLU A 43 7.19 -4.18 0.49
C GLU A 43 6.33 -3.75 1.69
N LEU A 44 6.42 -4.51 2.79
CA LEU A 44 5.70 -4.21 4.04
C LEU A 44 5.87 -2.77 4.55
N PRO A 45 7.10 -2.19 4.59
CA PRO A 45 7.26 -0.81 5.06
C PRO A 45 6.45 0.22 4.26
N GLU A 46 6.26 -0.01 2.96
CA GLU A 46 5.49 0.87 2.09
C GLU A 46 4.01 0.79 2.38
N VAL A 47 3.44 -0.42 2.34
CA VAL A 47 2.01 -0.60 2.58
C VAL A 47 1.61 -0.14 3.98
N LEU A 48 2.46 -0.37 4.99
CA LEU A 48 2.21 0.05 6.37
C LEU A 48 2.42 1.55 6.59
N GLY A 49 3.43 2.15 5.95
CA GLY A 49 3.75 3.57 6.14
C GLY A 49 2.81 4.51 5.40
N MET A 50 2.42 4.13 4.17
CA MET A 50 1.75 5.02 3.22
C MET A 50 0.23 4.89 3.22
N SER A 51 -0.30 3.70 3.51
CA SER A 51 -1.72 3.42 3.24
C SER A 51 -2.64 3.84 4.39
N ASP A 52 -3.83 4.33 4.06
CA ASP A 52 -4.92 4.49 5.04
C ASP A 52 -5.58 3.14 5.33
N ARG A 53 -5.61 2.25 4.32
CA ARG A 53 -6.17 0.91 4.37
C ARG A 53 -5.31 -0.03 3.52
N VAL A 54 -5.17 -1.28 3.94
CA VAL A 54 -4.38 -2.30 3.25
C VAL A 54 -5.30 -3.46 2.87
N MET A 55 -5.54 -3.64 1.58
CA MET A 55 -6.17 -4.85 1.05
C MET A 55 -5.10 -5.91 0.81
N VAL A 56 -5.26 -7.09 1.39
CA VAL A 56 -4.31 -8.19 1.22
C VAL A 56 -4.90 -9.24 0.29
N MET A 57 -4.10 -9.69 -0.68
CA MET A 57 -4.48 -10.72 -1.64
C MET A 57 -3.58 -11.95 -1.51
N HIS A 58 -4.14 -13.14 -1.78
CA HIS A 58 -3.41 -14.40 -1.87
C HIS A 58 -4.06 -15.27 -2.94
N GLU A 59 -3.28 -15.80 -3.89
CA GLU A 59 -3.74 -16.65 -4.99
C GLU A 59 -4.97 -16.11 -5.76
N GLY A 60 -5.03 -14.79 -5.97
CA GLY A 60 -6.12 -14.13 -6.70
C GLY A 60 -7.37 -13.87 -5.86
N GLU A 61 -7.40 -14.29 -4.59
CA GLU A 61 -8.47 -13.97 -3.65
C GLU A 61 -8.12 -12.79 -2.75
N MET A 62 -9.14 -12.00 -2.40
CA MET A 62 -9.04 -11.00 -1.33
C MET A 62 -9.14 -11.71 0.03
N MET A 63 -8.10 -11.57 0.84
CA MET A 63 -7.99 -12.22 2.15
C MET A 63 -8.57 -11.36 3.27
N GLY A 64 -8.53 -10.04 3.10
CA GLY A 64 -9.10 -9.07 4.03
C GLY A 64 -8.66 -7.65 3.69
N ILE A 65 -9.30 -6.68 4.35
CA ILE A 65 -8.89 -5.28 4.32
C ILE A 65 -8.68 -4.83 5.75
N LEU A 66 -7.49 -4.29 6.04
CA LEU A 66 -7.12 -3.77 7.34
C LEU A 66 -7.10 -2.25 7.28
N ASP A 67 -7.74 -1.57 8.24
CA ASP A 67 -7.54 -0.14 8.42
C ASP A 67 -6.15 0.12 9.03
N ARG A 68 -5.62 1.34 8.88
CA ARG A 68 -4.29 1.72 9.36
C ARG A 68 -4.02 1.35 10.83
N SER A 69 -5.03 1.45 11.70
CA SER A 69 -4.91 1.08 13.12
C SER A 69 -4.73 -0.42 13.36
N GLU A 70 -5.13 -1.25 12.40
CA GLU A 70 -5.11 -2.71 12.49
C GLU A 70 -4.02 -3.34 11.63
N ALA A 71 -3.50 -2.61 10.64
CA ALA A 71 -2.46 -3.04 9.73
C ALA A 71 -1.10 -3.20 10.45
N THR A 72 -0.93 -4.29 11.18
CA THR A 72 0.38 -4.71 11.70
C THR A 72 1.05 -5.62 10.69
N GLN A 73 2.39 -5.66 10.71
CA GLN A 73 3.16 -6.60 9.91
C GLN A 73 2.68 -8.04 10.09
N GLU A 74 2.43 -8.46 11.33
CA GLU A 74 1.92 -9.80 11.65
C GLU A 74 0.57 -10.09 10.98
N LYS A 75 -0.41 -9.18 11.09
CA LYS A 75 -1.74 -9.37 10.50
C LYS A 75 -1.71 -9.36 8.98
N VAL A 76 -0.92 -8.46 8.37
CA VAL A 76 -0.73 -8.44 6.90
C VAL A 76 -0.11 -9.74 6.42
N MET A 77 0.95 -10.22 7.08
CA MET A 77 1.60 -11.48 6.70
C MET A 77 0.72 -12.69 6.93
N HIS A 78 -0.07 -12.71 8.01
CA HIS A 78 -1.06 -13.76 8.26
C HIS A 78 -2.06 -13.86 7.10
N LEU A 79 -2.67 -12.75 6.69
CA LEU A 79 -3.57 -12.72 5.53
C LEU A 79 -2.86 -13.12 4.23
N ALA A 80 -1.65 -12.61 4.00
CA ALA A 80 -0.87 -12.87 2.79
C ALA A 80 -0.42 -14.34 2.65
N SER A 81 -0.41 -15.08 3.77
CA SER A 81 -0.14 -16.53 3.81
C SER A 81 -1.36 -17.42 3.52
N GLY A 82 -2.53 -16.84 3.22
CA GLY A 82 -3.74 -17.60 2.89
C GLY A 82 -4.70 -17.83 4.07
N HIS A 83 -4.41 -17.30 5.26
CA HIS A 83 -5.27 -17.48 6.44
C HIS A 83 -6.25 -16.31 6.60
N LYS A 84 -7.55 -16.55 6.36
CA LYS A 84 -8.62 -15.55 6.59
C LYS A 84 -8.84 -15.35 8.09
N VAL A 85 -8.94 -14.10 8.54
CA VAL A 85 -9.40 -13.79 9.90
C VAL A 85 -10.92 -13.99 9.90
N HIS A 86 -11.43 -14.95 10.67
CA HIS A 86 -12.86 -15.18 10.88
C HIS A 86 -13.45 -14.17 11.87
#